data_AF-A0A8S9EI69-F1
#
_entry.id   AF-A0A8S9EI69-F1
#
_cell.length_a   1.000
_cell.length_b   1.000
_cell.length_c   1.000
_cell.angle_alpha   90.00
_cell.angle_beta   90.00
_cell.angle_gamma   90.00
#
_symmetry.space_group_name_H-M   'P 1'
#
loop_
_entity.id
_entity.type
_entity.pdbx_description
1 polymer ?
#
loop_
_entity_poly.entity_id
_entity_poly.type
_entity_poly.pdbx_seq_one_letter_code
_entity_poly.pdbx_strand_id
1 'polypeptide(L)'
;FSLPTAIVGPPKLSWLLQGHILSINIIMPLTPYRSKTGSYKPVDQVLLKLWYWLSLYEGDMLVQQVPCKRSGQEAPCTFWYLKPSTQYCIRTAAVGMA
;
A
#
# COMPACT_ATOMS: atom_id res chain seq x y z
N PHE A 1 27.66 16.61 1.68
CA PHE A 1 27.16 15.45 2.44
C PHE A 1 25.92 14.91 1.76
N SER A 2 26.05 13.86 0.96
CA SER A 2 24.92 13.11 0.42
C SER A 2 24.34 12.24 1.53
N LEU A 3 23.08 12.48 1.91
CA LEU A 3 22.34 11.54 2.77
C LEU A 3 22.31 10.18 2.06
N PRO A 4 22.50 9.05 2.78
CA PRO A 4 22.34 7.74 2.18
C PRO A 4 20.92 7.61 1.65
N THR A 5 20.78 7.26 0.37
CA THR A 5 19.50 7.02 -0.28
C THR A 5 18.85 5.81 0.38
N ALA A 6 17.80 6.04 1.16
CA ALA A 6 17.07 4.96 1.82
C ALA A 6 16.13 4.28 0.81
N ILE A 7 16.23 2.95 0.71
CA ILE A 7 15.31 2.15 -0.12
C ILE A 7 14.13 1.73 0.76
N VAL A 8 12.91 2.05 0.31
CA VAL A 8 11.68 1.58 0.97
C VAL A 8 11.39 0.17 0.46
N GLY A 9 11.40 -0.82 1.36
CA GLY A 9 10.99 -2.18 1.03
C GLY A 9 9.52 -2.27 0.64
N PRO A 10 9.10 -3.35 -0.05
CA PRO A 10 7.70 -3.52 -0.42
C PRO A 10 6.80 -3.66 0.82
N PRO A 11 5.57 -3.13 0.78
CA PRO A 11 4.62 -3.31 1.87
C PRO A 11 4.08 -4.73 1.91
N LYS A 12 3.52 -5.12 3.06
CA LYS A 12 2.66 -6.30 3.15
C LYS A 12 1.22 -5.88 2.88
N LEU A 13 0.45 -6.78 2.28
CA LEU A 13 -0.97 -6.56 2.01
C LEU A 13 -1.82 -7.52 2.83
N SER A 14 -2.93 -7.02 3.35
CA SER A 14 -4.06 -7.83 3.76
C SER A 14 -5.30 -7.37 2.99
N TRP A 15 -6.26 -8.27 2.80
CA TRP A 15 -7.39 -7.98 1.92
C TRP A 15 -8.68 -8.65 2.41
N LEU A 16 -9.80 -8.10 1.97
CA LEU A 16 -11.14 -8.60 2.23
C LEU A 16 -11.96 -8.52 0.94
N LEU A 17 -12.49 -9.66 0.50
CA LEU A 17 -13.41 -9.75 -0.65
C LEU A 17 -14.84 -9.86 -0.14
N GLN A 18 -15.70 -8.93 -0.54
CA GLN A 18 -17.13 -8.90 -0.21
C GLN A 18 -17.94 -8.69 -1.50
N GLY A 19 -18.63 -9.73 -1.95
CA GLY A 19 -19.32 -9.71 -3.24
C GLY A 19 -18.33 -9.44 -4.39
N HIS A 20 -18.55 -8.34 -5.11
CA HIS A 20 -17.71 -7.91 -6.23
C HIS A 20 -16.74 -6.78 -5.84
N ILE A 21 -16.43 -6.65 -4.54
CA ILE A 21 -15.63 -5.55 -3.99
C ILE A 21 -14.43 -6.13 -3.24
N LEU A 22 -13.23 -5.69 -3.61
CA LEU A 22 -11.98 -6.10 -2.96
C LEU A 22 -11.36 -4.91 -2.25
N SER A 23 -11.40 -4.94 -0.93
CA SER A 23 -10.78 -3.93 -0.06
C SER A 23 -9.38 -4.37 0.33
N ILE A 24 -8.38 -3.54 0.06
CA ILE A 24 -6.97 -3.81 0.38
C ILE A 24 -6.50 -2.88 1.50
N ASN A 25 -5.85 -3.47 2.49
CA ASN A 25 -5.14 -2.77 3.55
C ASN A 25 -3.63 -2.92 3.34
N ILE A 26 -2.93 -1.79 3.40
CA ILE A 26 -1.46 -1.76 3.34
C ILE A 26 -0.90 -1.78 4.75
N ILE A 27 -0.11 -2.80 5.04
CA ILE A 27 0.70 -2.89 6.25
C ILE A 27 2.08 -2.30 5.93
N MET A 28 2.33 -1.13 6.50
CA MET A 28 3.55 -0.36 6.25
C MET A 28 4.80 -1.10 6.74
N PRO A 29 5.89 -1.11 5.96
CA PRO A 29 7.19 -1.61 6.41
C PRO A 29 7.65 -0.91 7.69
N LEU A 30 8.33 -1.66 8.56
CA LEU A 30 8.95 -1.10 9.75
C LEU A 30 10.33 -0.53 9.41
N THR A 31 10.73 0.50 10.16
CA THR A 31 12.05 1.12 10.09
C THR A 31 12.87 0.77 11.34
N PRO A 32 14.22 0.90 11.30
CA PRO A 32 15.05 0.74 12.48
C PRO A 32 14.81 1.79 13.58
N TYR A 33 14.13 2.90 13.27
CA TYR A 33 13.83 3.95 14.25
C TYR A 33 12.85 3.43 15.30
N ARG A 34 13.09 3.78 16.57
CA ARG A 34 12.25 3.36 17.70
C ARG A 34 11.37 4.49 18.22
N SER A 35 10.21 4.12 18.73
CA SER A 35 9.34 4.99 19.52
C SER A 35 9.86 5.13 20.95
N LYS A 36 9.26 6.03 21.74
CA LYS A 36 9.57 6.17 23.17
C LYS A 36 9.30 4.88 23.97
N THR A 37 8.37 4.06 23.51
CA THR A 37 8.02 2.76 24.12
C THR A 37 8.88 1.61 23.59
N GLY A 38 9.87 1.89 22.73
CA GLY A 38 10.81 0.91 22.21
C GLY A 38 10.35 0.13 20.98
N SER A 39 9.10 0.30 20.52
CA SER A 39 8.60 -0.32 19.29
C SER A 39 9.22 0.30 18.04
N TYR A 40 9.42 -0.50 16.99
CA TYR A 40 9.87 0.00 15.69
C TYR A 40 8.81 0.86 15.03
N LYS A 41 9.23 2.00 14.47
CA LYS A 41 8.36 2.94 13.78
C LYS A 41 8.07 2.46 12.36
N PRO A 42 6.80 2.45 11.91
CA PRO A 42 6.49 2.21 10.51
C PRO A 42 7.01 3.37 9.64
N VAL A 43 7.28 3.07 8.38
CA VAL A 43 7.91 4.01 7.44
C VAL A 43 7.08 5.26 7.19
N ASP A 44 5.76 5.17 7.24
CA ASP A 44 4.84 6.33 7.08
C ASP A 44 4.93 7.32 8.25
N GLN A 45 5.40 6.90 9.43
CA GLN A 45 5.67 7.82 10.56
C GLN A 45 7.02 8.53 10.45
N VAL A 46 7.91 8.06 9.57
CA VAL A 46 9.24 8.63 9.35
C VAL A 46 9.25 9.44 8.05
N LEU A 47 8.66 8.89 7.01
CA LEU A 47 8.45 9.48 5.69
C LEU A 47 6.97 9.83 5.51
N LEU A 48 6.56 10.96 6.08
CA LEU A 48 5.15 11.39 6.16
C LEU A 48 4.46 11.56 4.79
N LYS A 49 5.22 11.72 3.71
CA LYS A 49 4.71 11.89 2.35
C LYS A 49 4.52 10.57 1.59
N LEU A 50 4.93 9.44 2.17
CA LEU A 50 4.83 8.14 1.54
C LEU A 50 3.35 7.72 1.42
N TRP A 51 2.94 7.40 0.21
CA TRP A 51 1.71 6.66 -0.06
C TRP A 51 1.97 5.59 -1.12
N TYR A 52 0.95 4.81 -1.45
CA TYR A 52 1.05 3.78 -2.47
C TYR A 52 -0.01 3.92 -3.54
N TRP A 53 0.31 3.53 -4.76
CA TRP A 53 -0.67 3.19 -5.78
C TRP A 53 -0.83 1.68 -5.84
N LEU A 54 -2.08 1.24 -5.92
CA LEU A 54 -2.41 -0.16 -6.16
C LEU A 54 -2.96 -0.31 -7.57
N SER A 55 -2.42 -1.26 -8.31
CA SER A 55 -2.83 -1.60 -9.67
C SER A 55 -3.34 -3.03 -9.70
N LEU A 56 -4.54 -3.24 -10.22
CA LEU A 56 -5.21 -4.53 -10.36
C LEU A 56 -5.14 -4.99 -11.82
N TYR A 57 -4.65 -6.20 -12.03
CA TYR A 57 -4.47 -6.81 -13.34
C TYR A 57 -5.33 -8.06 -13.48
N GLU A 58 -5.91 -8.26 -14.66
CA GLU A 58 -6.51 -9.53 -15.12
C GLU A 58 -5.56 -10.08 -16.19
N GLY A 59 -4.79 -11.11 -15.84
CA GLY A 59 -3.60 -11.48 -16.64
C GLY A 59 -2.60 -10.32 -16.69
N ASP A 60 -2.26 -9.87 -17.89
CA ASP A 60 -1.35 -8.73 -18.11
C ASP A 60 -2.08 -7.39 -18.35
N MET A 61 -3.41 -7.40 -18.36
CA MET A 61 -4.21 -6.20 -18.61
C MET A 61 -4.48 -5.45 -17.30
N LEU A 62 -4.09 -4.17 -17.25
CA LEU A 62 -4.45 -3.29 -16.14
C LEU A 62 -5.95 -2.97 -16.19
N VAL A 63 -6.67 -3.38 -15.16
CA VAL A 63 -8.14 -3.20 -15.06
C VAL A 63 -8.49 -1.96 -14.25
N GLN A 64 -7.85 -1.78 -13.09
CA GLN A 64 -8.10 -0.65 -12.19
C GLN A 64 -6.82 -0.21 -11.51
N GLN A 65 -6.75 1.08 -11.20
CA GLN A 65 -5.68 1.66 -10.40
C GLN A 65 -6.27 2.64 -9.39
N VAL A 66 -5.88 2.51 -8.12
CA VAL A 66 -6.45 3.30 -7.03
C VAL A 66 -5.34 3.87 -6.13
N PRO A 67 -5.47 5.12 -5.67
CA PRO A 67 -4.53 5.71 -4.73
C PRO A 67 -4.81 5.17 -3.33
N CYS A 68 -3.76 4.76 -2.64
CA CYS A 68 -3.83 4.25 -1.29
C CYS A 68 -3.08 5.20 -0.35
N LYS A 69 -3.80 6.23 0.09
CA LYS A 69 -3.30 7.24 1.02
C LYS A 69 -3.72 6.90 2.44
N ARG A 70 -2.81 7.07 3.39
CA ARG A 70 -3.18 7.09 4.81
C ARG A 70 -3.49 8.54 5.21
N SER A 71 -4.68 9.03 4.87
CA SER A 71 -5.09 10.40 5.18
C SER A 71 -6.13 10.43 6.29
N GLY A 72 -5.74 10.15 7.54
CA GLY A 72 -6.54 10.39 8.76
C GLY A 72 -7.90 9.69 8.91
N GLN A 73 -8.47 9.19 7.81
CA GLN A 73 -9.68 8.42 7.66
C GLN A 73 -9.28 7.15 6.94
N GLU A 74 -9.56 6.02 7.59
CA GLU A 74 -9.33 4.66 7.10
C GLU A 74 -10.27 4.36 5.93
N ALA A 75 -10.09 5.02 4.79
CA ALA A 75 -10.66 4.52 3.55
C ALA A 75 -9.75 3.37 3.08
N PRO A 76 -10.20 2.10 3.12
CA PRO A 76 -9.46 1.01 2.51
C PRO A 76 -9.32 1.25 1.00
N CYS A 77 -8.28 0.68 0.43
CA CYS A 77 -7.95 0.87 -0.96
C CYS A 77 -8.75 -0.16 -1.75
N THR A 78 -9.87 0.30 -2.32
CA THR A 78 -10.92 -0.60 -2.77
C THR A 78 -11.00 -0.67 -4.29
N PHE A 79 -11.00 -1.89 -4.81
CA PHE A 79 -11.37 -2.21 -6.18
C PHE A 79 -12.83 -2.63 -6.24
N TRP A 80 -13.56 -2.10 -7.21
CA TRP A 80 -15.00 -2.29 -7.32
C TRP A 80 -15.34 -3.10 -8.57
N TYR A 81 -16.55 -3.66 -8.63
CA TYR A 81 -17.10 -4.31 -9.82
C TYR A 81 -16.22 -5.45 -10.39
N LEU A 82 -15.62 -6.26 -9.51
CA LEU A 82 -14.83 -7.41 -9.93
C LEU A 82 -15.71 -8.48 -10.55
N LYS A 83 -15.27 -9.03 -11.68
CA LYS A 83 -15.91 -10.20 -12.29
C LYS A 83 -15.80 -11.42 -11.36
N PRO A 84 -16.88 -12.20 -11.18
CA PRO A 84 -16.82 -13.43 -10.41
C PRO A 84 -15.89 -14.46 -11.06
N SER A 85 -15.34 -15.37 -10.27
CA SER A 85 -14.51 -16.49 -10.72
C SER A 85 -13.33 -16.10 -11.63
N THR A 86 -12.81 -14.89 -11.47
CA THR A 86 -11.71 -14.35 -12.28
C THR A 86 -10.48 -14.18 -11.39
N GLN A 87 -9.31 -14.57 -11.91
CA GLN A 87 -8.05 -14.39 -11.20
C GLN A 87 -7.49 -13.00 -11.48
N TYR A 88 -7.17 -12.29 -10.40
CA TYR A 88 -6.54 -10.99 -10.46
C TYR A 88 -5.18 -10.98 -9.77
N CYS A 89 -4.28 -10.12 -10.25
CA CYS A 89 -3.00 -9.83 -9.63
C CYS A 89 -2.93 -8.37 -9.18
N ILE A 90 -2.34 -8.12 -8.01
CA ILE A 90 -2.15 -6.77 -7.48
C ILE A 90 -0.68 -6.40 -7.49
N ARG A 91 -0.37 -5.19 -7.95
CA ARG A 91 0.96 -4.58 -7.83
C ARG A 91 0.89 -3.28 -7.05
N THR A 92 1.87 -3.06 -6.19
CA THR A 92 2.03 -1.85 -5.38
C THR A 92 3.19 -1.01 -5.89
N ALA A 93 3.02 0.30 -5.89
CA ALA A 93 4.08 1.24 -6.20
C ALA A 93 4.13 2.34 -5.13
N ALA A 94 5.27 2.50 -4.47
CA ALA A 94 5.52 3.59 -3.53
C ALA A 94 5.64 4.92 -4.28
N VAL A 95 4.97 5.96 -3.78
CA VAL A 95 5.03 7.32 -4.34
C VAL A 95 5.17 8.34 -3.22
N GLY A 96 5.78 9.49 -3.52
CA GLY A 96 6.03 10.55 -2.53
C GLY A 96 7.30 10.35 -1.72
N MET A 97 8.28 9.61 -2.23
CA MET A 97 9.59 9.37 -1.60
C MET A 97 10.58 10.56 -1.72
N ALA A 98 10.08 11.79 -1.68
CA ALA A 98 10.87 13.02 -1.85
C ALA A 98 11.35 13.61 -0.52
#